data_AF-X1H0D1-F1
#
_entry.id   AF-X1H0D1-F1
#
_cell.length_a   1.000
_cell.length_b   1.000
_cell.length_c   1.000
_cell.angle_alpha   90.00
_cell.angle_beta   90.00
_cell.angle_gamma   90.00
#
_symmetry.space_group_name_H-M   'P 1'
#
loop_
_entity.id
_entity.type
_entity.pdbx_description
1 polymer ?
#
loop_
_entity_poly.entity_id
_entity_poly.type
_entity_poly.pdbx_seq_one_letter_code
_entity_poly.pdbx_strand_id
1 'polypeptide(L)'
;NLLWDDYSRKALALLEVIRDLRLAVLHGMKLRQLGVGPEDVTSSPASTYADTVHWAEAAHATGVDGMVWMSRLCNNTKAYVFFGDKCGGTKLAFTQDMSHARIFASPADQKWLIDHCAPLHIDVLLQPS
;
A
#
# COMPACT_ATOMS: atom_id res chain seq x y z
N ASN A 1 2.78 -20.26 12.21
CA ASN A 1 1.35 -20.21 12.62
C ASN A 1 0.88 -18.78 12.57
N LEU A 2 -0.30 -18.56 11.98
CA LEU A 2 -0.97 -17.27 11.88
C LEU A 2 -2.15 -17.27 12.87
N LEU A 3 -2.12 -16.38 13.87
CA LEU A 3 -3.13 -16.35 14.93
C LEU A 3 -4.41 -15.64 14.48
N TRP A 4 -5.57 -16.04 15.03
CA TRP A 4 -6.86 -15.40 14.75
C TRP A 4 -6.82 -13.87 14.82
N ASP A 5 -6.26 -13.32 15.89
CA ASP A 5 -6.20 -11.87 16.12
C ASP A 5 -5.32 -11.14 15.10
N ASP A 6 -4.38 -11.85 14.47
CA ASP A 6 -3.49 -11.29 13.47
C ASP A 6 -4.19 -11.07 12.12
N TYR A 7 -5.26 -11.81 11.81
CA TYR A 7 -5.92 -11.72 10.50
C TYR A 7 -7.40 -11.35 10.53
N SER A 8 -8.13 -11.62 11.62
CA SER A 8 -9.59 -11.46 11.67
C SER A 8 -10.08 -10.05 11.37
N ARG A 9 -9.29 -9.04 11.73
CA ARG A 9 -9.61 -7.62 11.47
C ARG A 9 -9.06 -7.09 10.13
N LYS A 10 -8.45 -7.95 9.32
CA LYS A 10 -7.87 -7.59 8.02
C LYS A 10 -8.83 -7.98 6.90
N ALA A 11 -8.75 -7.22 5.82
CA ALA A 11 -9.41 -7.51 4.57
C ALA A 11 -8.39 -7.49 3.44
N LEU A 12 -8.65 -8.28 2.40
CA LEU A 12 -7.95 -8.20 1.12
C LEU A 12 -8.87 -7.46 0.15
N ALA A 13 -8.33 -6.46 -0.54
CA ALA A 13 -8.98 -5.82 -1.67
C ALA A 13 -8.01 -5.77 -2.84
N LEU A 14 -8.52 -6.06 -4.03
CA LEU A 14 -7.82 -5.85 -5.28
C LEU A 14 -8.38 -4.59 -5.94
N LEU A 15 -7.50 -3.64 -6.24
CA LEU A 15 -7.85 -2.41 -6.93
C LEU A 15 -7.32 -2.47 -8.36
N GLU A 16 -8.19 -2.21 -9.32
CA GLU A 16 -7.83 -2.09 -10.73
C GLU A 16 -7.80 -0.61 -11.10
N VAL A 17 -6.71 -0.21 -11.76
CA VAL A 17 -6.55 1.15 -12.27
C VAL A 17 -7.33 1.29 -13.56
N ILE A 18 -8.30 2.21 -13.60
CA ILE A 18 -9.23 2.37 -14.75
C ILE A 18 -8.90 3.57 -15.65
N ARG A 19 -7.83 4.31 -15.34
CA ARG A 19 -7.31 5.41 -16.16
C ARG A 19 -5.81 5.58 -15.93
N ASP A 20 -5.13 6.26 -16.83
CA ASP A 20 -3.73 6.62 -16.60
C ASP A 20 -3.57 7.53 -15.38
N LEU A 21 -2.57 7.23 -14.56
CA LEU A 21 -2.22 7.99 -13.35
C LEU A 21 -0.81 8.54 -13.47
N ARG A 22 -0.67 9.83 -13.19
CA ARG A 22 0.64 10.52 -13.12
C ARG A 22 1.10 10.49 -11.67
N LEU A 23 2.30 9.96 -11.42
CA LEU A 23 2.84 9.84 -10.06
C LEU A 23 4.18 10.54 -9.94
N ALA A 24 4.40 11.22 -8.81
CA ALA A 24 5.72 11.70 -8.41
C ALA A 24 6.60 10.51 -8.01
N VAL A 25 7.79 10.40 -8.60
CA VAL A 25 8.73 9.30 -8.32
C VAL A 25 9.75 9.75 -7.29
N LEU A 26 9.65 9.21 -6.08
CA LEU A 26 10.48 9.55 -4.92
C LEU A 26 11.44 8.39 -4.57
N HIS A 27 12.03 7.78 -5.59
CA HIS A 27 13.02 6.71 -5.40
C HIS A 27 14.04 6.66 -6.54
N GLY A 28 15.16 5.96 -6.30
CA GLY A 28 16.22 5.74 -7.28
C GLY A 28 16.80 7.03 -7.84
N MET A 29 17.15 7.04 -9.13
CA MET A 29 17.80 8.19 -9.79
C MET A 29 16.94 9.45 -9.86
N LYS A 30 15.62 9.34 -9.63
CA LYS A 30 14.72 10.50 -9.64
C LYS A 30 14.91 11.41 -8.43
N LEU A 31 15.30 10.85 -7.27
CA LEU A 31 15.70 11.65 -6.10
C LEU A 31 16.91 12.54 -6.43
N ARG A 32 17.91 12.00 -7.14
CA ARG A 32 19.08 12.77 -7.60
C ARG A 32 18.69 13.94 -8.52
N GLN A 33 17.67 13.77 -9.36
CA GLN A 33 17.17 14.86 -10.23
C GLN A 33 16.51 15.99 -9.42
N LEU A 34 15.99 15.68 -8.23
CA LEU A 34 15.42 16.64 -7.28
C LEU A 34 16.48 17.24 -6.34
N GLY A 35 17.74 16.83 -6.46
CA GLY A 35 18.82 17.30 -5.58
C GLY A 35 18.77 16.74 -4.16
N VAL A 36 18.01 15.65 -3.93
CA VAL A 36 17.84 15.03 -2.61
C VAL A 36 18.28 13.57 -2.58
N GLY A 37 18.63 13.09 -1.39
CA GLY A 37 19.03 11.72 -1.14
C GLY A 37 17.91 10.86 -0.55
N PRO A 38 18.07 9.52 -0.49
CA PRO A 38 17.15 8.64 0.23
C PRO A 38 16.92 9.06 1.69
N GLU A 39 17.93 9.58 2.36
CA GLU A 39 17.92 10.08 3.74
C GLU A 39 16.90 11.22 3.98
N ASP A 40 16.60 12.01 2.95
CA ASP A 40 15.68 13.14 3.04
C ASP A 40 14.20 12.74 2.86
N VAL A 41 13.96 11.52 2.37
CA VAL A 41 12.62 11.12 1.88
C VAL A 41 12.19 9.73 2.35
N THR A 42 13.02 8.72 2.15
CA THR A 42 12.64 7.30 2.27
C THR A 42 13.37 6.53 3.38
N SER A 43 14.48 7.09 3.85
CA SER A 43 15.38 6.51 4.84
C SER A 43 15.54 7.39 6.07
N SER A 44 14.69 8.41 6.22
CA SER A 44 14.73 9.34 7.33
C SER A 44 14.35 8.64 8.65
N PRO A 45 14.91 9.06 9.80
CA PRO A 45 14.53 8.50 11.09
C PRO A 45 13.07 8.83 11.43
N ALA A 46 12.44 8.01 12.29
CA ALA A 46 11.04 8.20 12.71
C ALA A 46 10.75 9.59 13.28
N SER A 47 11.75 10.23 13.91
CA SER A 47 11.67 11.61 14.41
C SER A 47 11.41 12.65 13.33
N THR A 48 11.69 12.34 12.06
CA THR A 48 11.52 13.22 10.89
C THR A 48 10.37 12.78 9.98
N TYR A 49 9.56 11.81 10.40
CA TYR A 49 8.41 11.36 9.60
C TYR A 49 7.39 12.48 9.39
N ALA A 50 7.25 13.41 10.33
CA ALA A 50 6.38 14.58 10.16
C ALA A 50 6.78 15.41 8.93
N ASP A 51 8.09 15.54 8.66
CA ASP A 51 8.61 16.31 7.53
C ASP A 51 8.35 15.63 6.18
N THR A 52 8.14 14.30 6.17
CA THR A 52 7.82 13.57 4.94
C THR A 52 6.47 13.99 4.33
N VAL A 53 5.59 14.59 5.12
CA VAL A 53 4.33 15.18 4.64
C VAL A 53 4.59 16.30 3.64
N HIS A 54 5.64 17.11 3.82
CA HIS A 54 5.95 18.20 2.89
C HIS A 54 6.26 17.70 1.47
N TRP A 55 6.83 16.50 1.33
CA TRP A 55 7.01 15.87 0.03
C TRP A 55 5.68 15.51 -0.64
N ALA A 56 4.69 15.11 0.16
CA ALA A 56 3.34 14.85 -0.32
C ALA A 56 2.60 16.12 -0.73
N GLU A 57 2.71 17.17 0.07
CA GLU A 57 2.14 18.47 -0.26
C GLU A 57 2.77 19.06 -1.52
N ALA A 58 4.10 19.02 -1.63
CA ALA A 58 4.82 19.48 -2.81
C ALA A 58 4.41 18.69 -4.06
N ALA A 59 4.36 17.36 -3.98
CA ALA A 59 3.89 16.52 -5.08
C ALA A 59 2.45 16.87 -5.46
N HIS A 60 1.53 16.95 -4.49
CA HIS A 60 0.13 17.30 -4.72
C HIS A 60 -0.03 18.63 -5.47
N ALA A 61 0.75 19.65 -5.06
CA ALA A 61 0.74 20.97 -5.68
C ALA A 61 1.20 20.96 -7.15
N THR A 62 2.00 19.98 -7.58
CA THR A 62 2.39 19.83 -9.00
C THR A 62 1.28 19.27 -9.90
N GLY A 63 0.15 18.84 -9.31
CA GLY A 63 -1.00 18.34 -10.06
C GLY A 63 -0.89 16.87 -10.50
N VAL A 64 -0.01 16.08 -9.88
CA VAL A 64 0.01 14.62 -10.05
C VAL A 64 -1.11 13.93 -9.25
N ASP A 65 -1.42 12.69 -9.59
CA ASP A 65 -2.48 11.88 -8.96
C ASP A 65 -2.02 11.20 -7.65
N GLY A 66 -0.71 11.16 -7.41
CA GLY A 66 -0.12 10.48 -6.27
C GLY A 66 1.39 10.44 -6.32
N MET A 67 1.96 9.53 -5.55
CA MET A 67 3.40 9.32 -5.44
C MET A 67 3.75 7.84 -5.36
N VAL A 68 5.00 7.55 -5.72
CA VAL A 68 5.60 6.23 -5.60
C VAL A 68 6.97 6.35 -4.96
N TRP A 69 7.22 5.54 -3.94
CA TRP A 69 8.52 5.47 -3.27
C TRP A 69 8.90 4.02 -2.96
N MET A 70 10.12 3.80 -2.46
CA MET A 70 10.54 2.50 -1.95
C MET A 70 10.90 2.66 -0.47
N SER A 71 10.33 1.83 0.40
CA SER A 71 10.65 1.86 1.82
C SER A 71 12.07 1.34 2.04
N ARG A 72 12.83 1.94 2.96
CA ARG A 72 14.12 1.38 3.38
C ARG A 72 13.98 -0.05 3.94
N LEU A 73 12.88 -0.33 4.65
CA LEU A 73 12.62 -1.64 5.25
C LEU A 73 12.16 -2.70 4.24
N CYS A 74 11.71 -2.27 3.05
CA CYS A 74 11.25 -3.14 1.97
C CYS A 74 11.68 -2.52 0.64
N ASN A 75 12.99 -2.56 0.37
CA ASN A 75 13.62 -1.83 -0.73
C ASN A 75 13.56 -2.55 -2.09
N ASN A 76 12.86 -3.69 -2.16
CA ASN A 76 12.65 -4.46 -3.38
C ASN A 76 11.27 -4.23 -4.00
N THR A 77 10.39 -3.49 -3.31
CA THR A 77 8.99 -3.30 -3.71
C THR A 77 8.63 -1.82 -3.63
N LYS A 78 7.79 -1.38 -4.57
CA LYS A 78 7.28 0.00 -4.61
C LYS A 78 6.07 0.15 -3.70
N ALA A 79 6.04 1.25 -2.95
CA ALA A 79 4.86 1.73 -2.25
C ALA A 79 4.19 2.81 -3.10
N TYR A 80 2.89 2.65 -3.34
CA TYR A 80 2.07 3.59 -4.10
C TYR A 80 1.10 4.30 -3.16
N VAL A 81 1.00 5.62 -3.28
CA VAL A 81 0.00 6.43 -2.58
C VAL A 81 -0.70 7.32 -3.59
N PHE A 82 -2.01 7.42 -3.43
CA PHE A 82 -2.88 8.17 -4.33
C PHE A 82 -3.63 9.24 -3.53
N PHE A 83 -3.73 10.44 -4.10
CA PHE A 83 -4.42 11.55 -3.44
C PHE A 83 -5.92 11.41 -3.61
N GLY A 84 -6.66 11.39 -2.50
CA GLY A 84 -8.10 11.13 -2.49
C GLY A 84 -8.92 12.12 -3.33
N ASP A 85 -8.55 13.41 -3.35
CA ASP A 85 -9.20 14.44 -4.17
C ASP A 85 -8.89 14.35 -5.67
N LYS A 86 -7.84 13.59 -6.04
CA LYS A 86 -7.42 13.36 -7.43
C LYS A 86 -7.91 12.02 -7.98
N CYS A 87 -8.11 11.04 -7.10
CA CYS A 87 -8.43 9.66 -7.48
C CYS A 87 -9.83 9.19 -7.05
N GLY A 88 -10.55 9.97 -6.25
CA GLY A 88 -11.89 9.66 -5.76
C GLY A 88 -13.01 10.48 -6.43
N GLY A 89 -14.24 10.18 -6.03
CA GLY A 89 -15.43 10.92 -6.47
C GLY A 89 -15.60 10.92 -7.99
N THR A 90 -15.75 12.10 -8.59
CA THR A 90 -15.89 12.26 -10.04
C THR A 90 -14.60 11.99 -10.82
N LYS A 91 -13.45 11.85 -10.15
CA LYS A 91 -12.15 11.51 -10.73
C LYS A 91 -11.73 10.07 -10.43
N LEU A 92 -12.72 9.19 -10.27
CA LEU A 92 -12.53 7.79 -9.90
C LEU A 92 -11.40 7.16 -10.72
N ALA A 93 -10.33 6.77 -10.04
CA ALA A 93 -9.14 6.17 -10.64
C ALA A 93 -9.11 4.65 -10.50
N PHE A 94 -9.94 4.11 -9.61
CA PHE A 94 -9.93 2.70 -9.24
C PHE A 94 -11.33 2.10 -9.28
N THR A 95 -11.42 0.86 -9.76
CA THR A 95 -12.52 -0.04 -9.40
C THR A 95 -11.99 -1.10 -8.44
N GLN A 96 -12.86 -1.63 -7.59
CA GLN A 96 -12.53 -2.77 -6.76
C GLN A 96 -12.98 -4.05 -7.46
N ASP A 97 -12.07 -5.02 -7.59
CA ASP A 97 -12.45 -6.35 -8.02
C ASP A 97 -13.02 -7.12 -6.82
N MET A 98 -14.35 -7.25 -6.82
CA MET A 98 -15.09 -7.93 -5.77
C MET A 98 -14.87 -9.45 -5.76
N SER A 99 -14.40 -10.04 -6.87
CA SER A 99 -14.11 -11.49 -6.93
C SER A 99 -12.87 -11.88 -6.10
N HIS A 100 -11.95 -10.94 -5.90
CA HIS A 100 -10.73 -11.10 -5.10
C HIS A 100 -10.86 -10.54 -3.68
N ALA A 101 -11.95 -9.85 -3.36
CA ALA A 101 -12.17 -9.30 -2.02
C ALA A 101 -12.29 -10.43 -0.98
N ARG A 102 -11.67 -10.25 0.19
CA ARG A 102 -11.75 -11.18 1.33
C ARG A 102 -11.96 -10.41 2.62
N ILE A 103 -12.83 -10.89 3.50
CA ILE A 103 -12.97 -10.45 4.87
C ILE A 103 -12.60 -11.64 5.75
N PHE A 104 -11.39 -11.66 6.31
CA PHE A 104 -10.88 -12.88 6.94
C PHE A 104 -11.56 -13.24 8.28
N ALA A 105 -12.48 -12.42 8.76
CA ALA A 105 -13.42 -12.81 9.82
C ALA A 105 -14.48 -13.82 9.35
N SER A 106 -14.74 -13.95 8.04
CA SER A 106 -15.77 -14.83 7.50
C SER A 106 -15.27 -16.29 7.39
N PRO A 107 -16.11 -17.31 7.67
CA PRO A 107 -15.70 -18.71 7.52
C PRO A 107 -15.26 -19.09 6.10
N ALA A 108 -15.88 -18.50 5.08
CA ALA A 108 -15.51 -18.76 3.68
C ALA A 108 -14.11 -18.23 3.36
N ASP A 109 -13.77 -17.03 3.82
CA ASP A 109 -12.46 -16.42 3.57
C ASP A 109 -11.36 -17.02 4.46
N GLN A 110 -11.70 -17.54 5.64
CA GLN A 110 -10.79 -18.35 6.45
C GLN A 110 -10.38 -19.62 5.72
N LYS A 111 -11.33 -20.32 5.10
CA LYS A 111 -11.00 -21.50 4.29
C LYS A 111 -10.07 -21.14 3.13
N TRP A 112 -10.35 -20.05 2.42
CA TRP A 112 -9.46 -19.57 1.38
C TRP A 112 -8.05 -19.26 1.91
N LEU A 113 -7.96 -18.62 3.09
CA LEU A 113 -6.69 -18.27 3.71
C LEU A 113 -5.88 -19.52 4.13
N ILE A 114 -6.55 -20.54 4.69
CA ILE A 114 -5.95 -21.86 5.00
C ILE A 114 -5.37 -22.47 3.72
N ASP A 115 -6.18 -22.57 2.66
CA ASP A 115 -5.77 -23.17 1.40
C ASP A 115 -4.60 -22.39 0.74
N HIS A 116 -4.59 -21.06 0.88
CA HIS A 116 -3.51 -20.19 0.39
C HIS A 116 -2.20 -20.33 1.18
N CYS A 117 -2.29 -20.52 2.50
CA CYS A 117 -1.14 -20.63 3.41
C CYS A 117 -0.55 -22.04 3.47
N ALA A 118 -1.30 -23.08 3.14
CA ALA A 118 -0.86 -24.47 3.22
C ALA A 118 0.44 -24.77 2.43
N PRO A 119 0.63 -24.31 1.16
CA PRO A 119 1.87 -24.52 0.42
C PRO A 119 3.10 -23.82 1.03
N LEU A 120 2.86 -22.81 1.87
CA LEU A 120 3.90 -22.07 2.60
C LEU A 120 4.19 -22.69 3.97
N HIS A 121 3.53 -23.81 4.33
CA HIS A 121 3.60 -24.46 5.63
C HIS A 121 3.24 -23.52 6.79
N ILE A 122 2.24 -22.66 6.57
CA ILE A 122 1.71 -21.74 7.59
C ILE A 122 0.36 -22.27 8.08
N ASP A 123 0.31 -22.73 9.33
CA ASP A 123 -0.97 -23.09 9.95
C ASP A 123 -1.77 -21.84 10.31
N VAL A 124 -3.03 -21.79 9.88
CA VAL A 124 -3.97 -20.71 10.20
C VAL A 124 -4.84 -21.15 11.37
N LEU A 125 -4.70 -20.48 12.50
CA LEU A 125 -5.45 -20.81 13.71
C LEU A 125 -6.81 -20.11 13.69
N LEU A 126 -7.87 -20.87 13.94
CA LEU A 126 -9.24 -20.36 14.01
C LEU A 126 -9.53 -19.78 15.38
N GLN A 127 -10.63 -19.02 15.48
CA GLN A 127 -11.10 -18.49 16.77
C GLN A 127 -11.25 -19.65 17.79
N PRO A 128 -10.68 -19.51 19.00
CA PRO A 128 -10.92 -20.47 20.08
C PRO A 128 -12.42 -20.54 20.39
N SER A 129 -12.92 -21.78 20.58
CA SER A 129 -14.30 -22.07 20.95
C SER A 129 -14.63 -21.63 22.37
#